data_AF-A0A1M6SIX9-F1
#
_entry.id   AF-A0A1M6SIX9-F1
#
_cell.length_a   1.000
_cell.length_b   1.000
_cell.length_c   1.000
_cell.angle_alpha   90.00
_cell.angle_beta   90.00
_cell.angle_gamma   90.00
#
_symmetry.space_group_name_H-M   'P 1'
#
loop_
_entity.id
_entity.type
_entity.pdbx_description
1 polymer ?
#
loop_
_entity_poly.entity_id
_entity_poly.type
_entity_poly.pdbx_seq_one_letter_code
_entity_poly.pdbx_strand_id
1 'polypeptide(L)'
;MTKNKVFILVDCSGSMSGEPIQQATLLVNELVKSLCNNSNSRKAKASIITYNMEVKEGVAMSPVTSVKAASINEECSGPKNLGKAIKYVNDSSPESKLIFIITKGKPSDVQLYNEQIKLCKNNNDDIIVLHGNIDKYGDTFNETAKIVSPWDSVNFPEIIKVLFGGKEKTSSDGRDLLQEPPKVIEIQIE
;
A
#
# COMPACT_ATOMS: atom_id res chain seq x y z
N MET A 1 3.81 -18.52 9.60
CA MET A 1 5.10 -17.80 9.41
C MET A 1 4.76 -16.33 9.24
N THR A 2 5.30 -15.44 10.05
CA THR A 2 4.94 -14.01 10.03
C THR A 2 5.77 -13.29 8.97
N LYS A 3 5.13 -12.76 7.91
CA LYS A 3 5.81 -12.01 6.85
C LYS A 3 6.37 -10.71 7.44
N ASN A 4 7.69 -10.58 7.49
CA ASN A 4 8.38 -9.46 8.17
C ASN A 4 9.03 -8.45 7.21
N LYS A 5 8.90 -8.67 5.89
CA LYS A 5 9.37 -7.77 4.83
C LYS A 5 8.19 -7.28 4.01
N VAL A 6 8.07 -5.97 3.90
CA VAL A 6 7.02 -5.28 3.16
C VAL A 6 7.65 -4.52 2.00
N PHE A 7 7.20 -4.76 0.79
CA PHE A 7 7.60 -4.01 -0.40
C PHE A 7 6.42 -3.16 -0.86
N ILE A 8 6.64 -1.86 -1.00
CA ILE A 8 5.63 -0.91 -1.46
C ILE A 8 6.05 -0.46 -2.86
N LEU A 9 5.41 -1.02 -3.88
CA LEU A 9 5.65 -0.71 -5.28
C LEU A 9 4.72 0.41 -5.72
N VAL A 10 5.28 1.50 -6.20
CA VAL A 10 4.53 2.68 -6.67
C VAL A 10 4.76 2.89 -8.16
N ASP A 11 3.67 2.89 -8.90
CA ASP A 11 3.64 3.21 -10.32
C ASP A 11 4.00 4.69 -10.54
N CYS A 12 5.00 4.93 -11.41
CA CYS A 12 5.40 6.25 -11.90
C CYS A 12 5.35 6.32 -13.43
N SER A 13 4.46 5.56 -14.06
CA SER A 13 4.25 5.58 -15.51
C SER A 13 3.50 6.83 -15.98
N GLY A 14 3.40 7.04 -17.30
CA GLY A 14 2.68 8.19 -17.85
C GLY A 14 1.18 8.28 -17.45
N SER A 15 0.55 7.19 -17.00
CA SER A 15 -0.82 7.26 -16.47
C SER A 15 -0.92 7.84 -15.05
N MET A 16 0.22 8.05 -14.40
CA MET A 16 0.31 8.54 -13.03
C MET A 16 0.54 10.06 -12.96
N SER A 17 0.88 10.71 -14.08
CA SER A 17 1.18 12.14 -14.14
C SER A 17 0.00 13.00 -13.68
N GLY A 18 0.29 14.06 -12.91
CA GLY A 18 -0.71 14.98 -12.37
C GLY A 18 -1.28 14.53 -11.01
N GLU A 19 -2.60 14.52 -10.88
CA GLU A 19 -3.29 14.12 -9.64
C GLU A 19 -2.98 12.68 -9.18
N PRO A 20 -2.88 11.66 -10.06
CA PRO A 20 -2.76 10.27 -9.58
C PRO A 20 -1.50 9.99 -8.76
N ILE A 21 -0.34 10.58 -9.09
CA ILE A 21 0.88 10.40 -8.29
C ILE A 21 0.79 11.10 -6.92
N GLN A 22 0.03 12.20 -6.84
CA GLN A 22 -0.25 12.86 -5.56
C GLN A 22 -1.11 11.94 -4.67
N GLN A 23 -2.16 11.34 -5.24
CA GLN A 23 -2.99 10.35 -4.53
C GLN A 23 -2.18 9.12 -4.11
N ALA A 24 -1.32 8.59 -4.99
CA ALA A 24 -0.43 7.48 -4.64
C ALA A 24 0.50 7.83 -3.47
N THR A 25 1.03 9.05 -3.43
CA THR A 25 1.86 9.54 -2.31
C THR A 25 1.06 9.58 -1.00
N LEU A 26 -0.20 10.02 -1.03
CA LEU A 26 -1.08 10.00 0.15
C LEU A 26 -1.32 8.56 0.65
N LEU A 27 -1.62 7.63 -0.26
CA LEU A 27 -1.81 6.22 0.08
C LEU A 27 -0.56 5.59 0.71
N VAL A 28 0.64 5.92 0.22
CA VAL A 28 1.90 5.47 0.83
C VAL A 28 2.05 6.00 2.25
N ASN A 29 1.77 7.29 2.47
CA ASN A 29 1.82 7.90 3.80
C ASN A 29 0.87 7.19 4.79
N GLU A 30 -0.37 6.95 4.37
CA GLU A 30 -1.39 6.28 5.20
C GLU A 30 -1.06 4.81 5.48
N LEU A 31 -0.53 4.09 4.48
CA LEU A 31 -0.06 2.72 4.62
C LEU A 31 1.06 2.64 5.65
N VAL A 32 2.12 3.46 5.51
CA VAL A 32 3.26 3.48 6.43
C VAL A 32 2.82 3.83 7.85
N LYS A 33 1.91 4.82 8.00
CA LYS A 33 1.32 5.18 9.29
C LYS A 33 0.55 4.02 9.91
N SER A 34 -0.27 3.32 9.14
CA SER A 34 -1.04 2.16 9.62
C SER A 34 -0.15 0.99 10.02
N LEU A 35 0.89 0.71 9.22
CA LEU A 35 1.93 -0.26 9.57
C LEU A 35 2.65 0.10 10.87
N CYS A 36 2.91 1.39 11.12
CA CYS A 36 3.49 1.85 12.37
C CYS A 36 2.51 1.68 13.55
N ASN A 37 1.22 1.92 13.35
CA ASN A 37 0.23 1.93 14.43
C ASN A 37 -0.17 0.54 14.92
N ASN A 38 -0.05 -0.50 14.08
CA ASN A 38 -0.35 -1.87 14.48
C ASN A 38 0.85 -2.52 15.20
N SER A 39 0.57 -3.21 16.31
CA SER A 39 1.60 -3.77 17.21
C SER A 39 2.48 -4.85 16.56
N ASN A 40 1.93 -5.59 15.61
CA ASN A 40 2.59 -6.71 14.96
C ASN A 40 3.38 -6.24 13.74
N SER A 41 2.77 -5.41 12.88
CA SER A 41 3.43 -4.89 11.67
C SER A 41 4.57 -3.92 11.97
N ARG A 42 4.55 -3.21 13.11
CA ARG A 42 5.62 -2.28 13.50
C ARG A 42 7.00 -2.94 13.57
N LYS A 43 7.06 -4.25 13.82
CA LYS A 43 8.31 -5.03 13.90
C LYS A 43 8.88 -5.41 12.52
N ALA A 44 8.11 -5.20 11.45
CA ALA A 44 8.52 -5.50 10.09
C ALA A 44 9.53 -4.47 9.56
N LYS A 45 10.19 -4.83 8.46
CA LYS A 45 10.94 -3.91 7.62
C LYS A 45 10.15 -3.60 6.36
N ALA A 46 10.29 -2.38 5.84
CA ALA A 46 9.67 -1.97 4.60
C ALA A 46 10.68 -1.29 3.65
N SER A 47 10.46 -1.48 2.35
CA SER A 47 11.13 -0.77 1.25
C SER A 47 10.07 -0.10 0.37
N ILE A 48 10.38 1.09 -0.14
CA ILE A 48 9.53 1.82 -1.09
C ILE A 48 10.28 1.88 -2.42
N ILE A 49 9.63 1.36 -3.46
CA ILE A 49 10.19 1.21 -4.80
C ILE A 49 9.24 1.88 -5.79
N THR A 50 9.77 2.78 -6.59
CA THR A 50 9.08 3.39 -7.72
C THR A 50 9.41 2.60 -8.98
N TYR A 51 8.46 2.52 -9.91
CA TYR A 51 8.68 1.84 -11.19
C TYR A 51 7.95 2.47 -12.36
N ASN A 52 8.62 2.47 -13.51
CA ASN A 52 8.07 2.82 -14.81
C ASN A 52 8.82 2.06 -15.93
N MET A 53 9.63 2.75 -16.74
CA MET A 53 10.64 2.12 -17.58
C MET A 53 11.75 1.46 -16.75
N GLU A 54 12.11 2.11 -15.63
CA GLU A 54 13.14 1.71 -14.68
C GLU A 54 12.52 1.31 -13.33
N VAL A 55 13.31 0.67 -12.47
CA VAL A 55 12.95 0.35 -11.09
C VAL A 55 13.94 1.08 -10.19
N LYS A 56 13.42 1.86 -9.24
CA LYS A 56 14.24 2.67 -8.33
C LYS A 56 13.80 2.43 -6.89
N GLU A 57 14.76 2.10 -6.03
CA GLU A 57 14.51 1.97 -4.60
C GLU A 57 14.67 3.36 -3.95
N GLY A 58 13.54 4.01 -3.68
CA GLY A 58 13.51 5.34 -3.06
C GLY A 58 13.75 5.28 -1.54
N VAL A 59 13.33 4.18 -0.89
CA VAL A 59 13.64 3.90 0.51
C VAL A 59 14.14 2.47 0.61
N ALA A 60 15.41 2.31 0.97
CA ALA A 60 16.01 1.01 1.21
C ALA A 60 15.31 0.25 2.34
N MET A 61 15.33 -1.08 2.27
CA MET A 61 14.73 -1.98 3.27
C MET A 61 15.14 -1.61 4.71
N SER A 62 14.22 -0.96 5.43
CA SER A 62 14.46 -0.35 6.75
C SER A 62 13.35 -0.73 7.73
N PRO A 63 13.57 -0.70 9.05
CA PRO A 63 12.48 -0.84 10.02
C PRO A 63 11.30 0.09 9.69
N VAL A 64 10.07 -0.43 9.75
CA VAL A 64 8.85 0.35 9.43
C VAL A 64 8.80 1.69 10.19
N THR A 65 9.24 1.71 11.46
CA THR A 65 9.27 2.92 12.28
C THR A 65 10.28 3.99 11.84
N SER A 66 11.26 3.61 11.03
CA SER A 66 12.24 4.53 10.44
C SER A 66 11.91 4.92 9.00
N VAL A 67 10.93 4.24 8.37
CA VAL A 67 10.48 4.60 7.04
C VAL A 67 9.75 5.92 7.13
N LYS A 68 10.37 6.95 6.56
CA LYS A 68 9.68 8.18 6.22
C LYS A 68 9.15 7.97 4.81
N ALA A 69 7.85 8.11 4.64
CA ALA A 69 7.30 8.20 3.31
C ALA A 69 7.91 9.45 2.65
N ALA A 70 8.81 9.22 1.71
CA ALA A 70 9.39 10.28 0.91
C ALA A 70 8.29 10.84 0.01
N SER A 71 8.31 12.15 -0.23
CA SER A 71 7.56 12.69 -1.36
C SER A 71 8.08 12.00 -2.63
N ILE A 72 7.18 11.32 -3.35
CA ILE A 72 7.52 10.65 -4.59
C ILE A 72 7.70 11.74 -5.63
N ASN A 73 8.93 12.24 -5.74
CA ASN A 73 9.28 13.38 -6.59
C ASN A 73 9.71 12.96 -8.01
N GLU A 74 9.38 11.73 -8.42
CA GLU A 74 9.72 11.24 -9.74
C GLU A 74 8.78 11.77 -10.82
N GLU A 75 9.35 12.18 -11.94
CA GLU A 75 8.57 12.52 -13.12
C GLU A 75 7.90 11.27 -13.68
N CYS A 76 6.56 11.29 -13.71
CA CYS A 76 5.77 10.17 -14.17
C CYS A 76 5.78 10.10 -15.71
N SER A 77 6.37 9.04 -16.27
CA SER A 77 6.52 8.87 -17.71
C SER A 77 6.76 7.40 -18.09
N GLY A 78 6.60 7.07 -19.38
CA GLY A 78 6.93 5.74 -19.89
C GLY A 78 5.93 4.63 -19.50
N PRO A 79 6.30 3.35 -19.75
CA PRO A 79 5.44 2.19 -19.54
C PRO A 79 5.31 1.78 -18.07
N LYS A 80 4.32 0.92 -17.76
CA LYS A 80 4.15 0.27 -16.44
C LYS A 80 4.87 -1.07 -16.44
N ASN A 81 6.19 -1.09 -16.26
CA ASN A 81 6.92 -2.36 -16.18
C ASN A 81 6.80 -2.99 -14.78
N LEU A 82 5.59 -3.39 -14.39
CA LEU A 82 5.33 -4.02 -13.10
C LEU A 82 6.04 -5.37 -12.99
N GLY A 83 6.18 -6.13 -14.09
CA GLY A 83 6.94 -7.37 -14.10
C GLY A 83 8.40 -7.16 -13.70
N LYS A 84 9.05 -6.11 -14.21
CA LYS A 84 10.41 -5.72 -13.79
C LYS A 84 10.48 -5.37 -12.30
N ALA A 85 9.49 -4.63 -11.79
CA ALA A 85 9.44 -4.27 -10.36
C ALA A 85 9.30 -5.50 -9.45
N ILE A 86 8.42 -6.45 -9.82
CA ILE A 86 8.25 -7.70 -9.08
C ILE A 86 9.52 -8.56 -9.18
N LYS A 87 10.17 -8.59 -10.35
CA LYS A 87 11.46 -9.29 -10.50
C LYS A 87 12.48 -8.76 -9.50
N TYR A 88 12.63 -7.43 -9.41
CA TYR A 88 13.53 -6.81 -8.45
C TYR A 88 13.22 -7.28 -7.01
N VAL A 89 11.95 -7.26 -6.60
CA VAL A 89 11.51 -7.74 -5.28
C VAL A 89 11.80 -9.24 -5.06
N ASN A 90 11.69 -10.07 -6.11
CA ASN A 90 12.06 -11.48 -6.07
C ASN A 90 13.56 -11.70 -5.89
N ASP A 91 14.37 -10.94 -6.60
CA ASP A 91 15.82 -11.02 -6.49
C ASP A 91 16.32 -10.48 -5.13
N SER A 92 15.66 -9.45 -4.57
CA SER A 92 16.06 -8.81 -3.30
C SER A 92 15.73 -9.63 -2.04
N SER A 93 14.77 -10.56 -2.10
CA SER A 93 14.41 -11.38 -0.94
C SER A 93 13.84 -12.75 -1.34
N PRO A 94 14.51 -13.85 -0.95
CA PRO A 94 14.03 -15.22 -1.19
C PRO A 94 12.95 -15.66 -0.19
N GLU A 95 12.79 -14.94 0.92
CA GLU A 95 11.78 -15.24 1.95
C GLU A 95 10.39 -14.73 1.54
N SER A 96 9.35 -15.41 2.04
CA SER A 96 7.95 -15.00 1.88
C SER A 96 7.73 -13.56 2.39
N LYS A 97 7.12 -12.74 1.55
CA LYS A 97 6.98 -11.29 1.76
C LYS A 97 5.57 -10.79 1.52
N LEU A 98 5.37 -9.52 1.89
CA LEU A 98 4.15 -8.76 1.66
C LEU A 98 4.44 -7.70 0.60
N ILE A 99 3.63 -7.64 -0.45
CA ILE A 99 3.83 -6.72 -1.57
C ILE A 99 2.57 -5.86 -1.73
N PHE A 100 2.71 -4.55 -1.52
CA PHE A 100 1.69 -3.57 -1.88
C PHE A 100 2.01 -3.01 -3.26
N ILE A 101 1.03 -2.95 -4.15
CA ILE A 101 1.15 -2.39 -5.50
C ILE A 101 0.15 -1.24 -5.60
N ILE A 102 0.64 -0.03 -5.83
CA ILE A 102 -0.18 1.17 -5.99
C ILE A 102 -0.09 1.58 -7.46
N THR A 103 -1.18 1.43 -8.20
CA THR A 103 -1.22 1.66 -9.65
C THR A 103 -2.59 2.14 -10.13
N LYS A 104 -2.65 2.70 -11.34
CA LYS A 104 -3.88 3.13 -12.00
C LYS A 104 -4.16 2.37 -13.31
N GLY A 105 -3.37 1.34 -13.63
CA GLY A 105 -3.57 0.56 -14.85
C GLY A 105 -2.91 -0.81 -14.85
N LYS A 106 -2.95 -1.46 -16.02
CA LYS A 106 -2.40 -2.81 -16.21
C LYS A 106 -0.89 -2.82 -16.51
N PRO A 107 -0.18 -3.94 -16.23
CA PRO A 107 1.21 -4.12 -16.62
C PRO A 107 1.41 -3.96 -18.13
N SER A 108 2.51 -3.31 -18.52
CA SER A 108 2.94 -3.20 -19.92
C SER A 108 3.80 -4.40 -20.34
N ASP A 109 4.60 -4.94 -19.42
CA ASP A 109 5.48 -6.09 -19.61
C ASP A 109 4.79 -7.41 -19.20
N VAL A 110 3.62 -7.67 -19.81
CA VAL A 110 2.68 -8.75 -19.40
C VAL A 110 3.35 -10.12 -19.26
N GLN A 111 4.26 -10.48 -20.17
CA GLN A 111 4.96 -11.76 -20.08
C GLN A 111 5.81 -11.85 -18.81
N LEU A 112 6.66 -10.86 -18.55
CA LEU A 112 7.52 -10.84 -17.37
C LEU A 112 6.67 -10.74 -16.09
N TYR A 113 5.60 -9.95 -16.10
CA TYR A 113 4.65 -9.90 -15.01
C TYR A 113 4.07 -11.29 -14.69
N ASN A 114 3.58 -12.01 -15.69
CA ASN A 114 3.00 -13.33 -15.53
C ASN A 114 4.01 -14.38 -15.01
N GLU A 115 5.28 -14.27 -15.42
CA GLU A 115 6.35 -15.13 -14.91
C GLU A 115 6.65 -14.83 -13.43
N GLN A 116 6.85 -13.56 -13.10
CA GLN A 116 7.27 -13.15 -11.76
C GLN A 116 6.16 -13.26 -10.72
N ILE A 117 4.91 -13.02 -11.10
CA ILE A 117 3.77 -13.17 -10.20
C ILE A 117 3.52 -14.64 -9.83
N LYS A 118 3.84 -15.59 -10.73
CA LYS A 118 3.80 -17.03 -10.42
C LYS A 118 4.85 -17.40 -9.37
N LEU A 119 6.05 -16.80 -9.44
CA LEU A 119 7.07 -17.00 -8.41
C LEU A 119 6.59 -16.50 -7.04
N CYS A 120 5.94 -15.34 -6.99
CA CYS A 120 5.35 -14.82 -5.75
C CYS A 120 4.32 -15.79 -5.16
N LYS A 121 3.44 -16.36 -6.00
CA LYS A 121 2.48 -17.40 -5.56
C LYS A 121 3.19 -18.63 -5.00
N ASN A 122 4.22 -19.12 -5.67
CA ASN A 122 4.99 -20.29 -5.22
C ASN A 122 5.73 -20.03 -3.90
N ASN A 123 6.16 -18.79 -3.66
CA ASN A 123 6.78 -18.36 -2.40
C ASN A 123 5.75 -18.02 -1.31
N ASN A 124 4.47 -18.19 -1.59
CA ASN A 124 3.35 -17.88 -0.70
C ASN A 124 3.35 -16.40 -0.26
N ASP A 125 3.76 -15.49 -1.13
CA ASP A 125 3.75 -14.05 -0.90
C ASP A 125 2.29 -13.55 -0.84
N ASP A 126 2.03 -12.57 0.04
CA ASP A 126 0.75 -11.86 0.02
C ASP A 126 0.89 -10.61 -0.87
N ILE A 127 0.03 -10.49 -1.87
CA ILE A 127 0.00 -9.35 -2.79
C ILE A 127 -1.28 -8.56 -2.57
N ILE A 128 -1.15 -7.25 -2.38
CA ILE A 128 -2.26 -6.31 -2.20
C ILE A 128 -2.14 -5.25 -3.28
N VAL A 129 -3.22 -5.04 -4.01
CA VAL A 129 -3.27 -4.05 -5.10
C VAL A 129 -4.22 -2.93 -4.70
N LEU A 130 -3.70 -1.71 -4.66
CA LEU A 130 -4.48 -0.49 -4.53
C LEU A 130 -4.61 0.12 -5.91
N HIS A 131 -5.82 0.16 -6.46
CA HIS A 131 -6.06 0.44 -7.86
C HIS A 131 -6.88 1.71 -8.12
N GLY A 132 -6.30 2.69 -8.82
CA GLY A 132 -6.93 4.00 -9.08
C GLY A 132 -7.96 4.04 -10.22
N ASN A 133 -8.24 2.89 -10.83
CA ASN A 133 -9.25 2.72 -11.89
C ASN A 133 -9.78 1.27 -11.90
N ILE A 134 -10.32 0.84 -10.76
CA ILE A 134 -10.67 -0.57 -10.52
C ILE A 134 -11.74 -1.07 -11.49
N ASP A 135 -12.72 -0.24 -11.85
CA ASP A 135 -13.81 -0.65 -12.75
C ASP A 135 -13.31 -1.07 -14.13
N LYS A 136 -12.20 -0.47 -14.58
CA LYS A 136 -11.64 -0.75 -15.89
C LYS A 136 -10.60 -1.86 -15.89
N TYR A 137 -9.82 -2.00 -14.81
CA TYR A 137 -8.64 -2.88 -14.81
C TYR A 137 -8.49 -3.76 -13.57
N GLY A 138 -9.39 -3.68 -12.60
CA GLY A 138 -9.33 -4.42 -11.33
C GLY A 138 -9.20 -5.93 -11.55
N ASP A 139 -9.96 -6.47 -12.49
CA ASP A 139 -9.97 -7.90 -12.82
C ASP A 139 -8.60 -8.45 -13.24
N THR A 140 -7.70 -7.59 -13.73
CA THR A 140 -6.30 -7.95 -14.06
C THR A 140 -5.58 -8.60 -12.88
N PHE A 141 -5.99 -8.29 -11.65
CA PHE A 141 -5.29 -8.69 -10.43
C PHE A 141 -6.08 -9.71 -9.58
N ASN A 142 -7.34 -10.00 -9.89
CA ASN A 142 -8.20 -10.83 -9.03
C ASN A 142 -7.67 -12.26 -8.82
N GLU A 143 -7.01 -12.83 -9.83
CA GLU A 143 -6.45 -14.18 -9.71
C GLU A 143 -5.13 -14.22 -8.92
N THR A 144 -4.47 -13.08 -8.73
CA THR A 144 -3.09 -13.02 -8.21
C THR A 144 -2.98 -12.31 -6.87
N ALA A 145 -3.75 -11.25 -6.67
CA ALA A 145 -3.78 -10.47 -5.44
C ALA A 145 -4.72 -11.10 -4.42
N LYS A 146 -4.31 -11.05 -3.15
CA LYS A 146 -5.14 -11.43 -2.01
C LYS A 146 -6.22 -10.38 -1.72
N ILE A 147 -5.90 -9.12 -1.97
CA ILE A 147 -6.81 -7.97 -1.82
C ILE A 147 -6.60 -7.05 -3.01
N VAL A 148 -7.69 -6.65 -3.66
CA VAL A 148 -7.73 -5.56 -4.63
C VAL A 148 -8.69 -4.51 -4.08
N SER A 149 -8.22 -3.29 -3.86
CA SER A 149 -9.02 -2.20 -3.29
C SER A 149 -8.92 -0.97 -4.18
N PRO A 150 -10.00 -0.23 -4.42
CA PRO A 150 -9.89 1.07 -5.06
C PRO A 150 -9.27 2.09 -4.10
N TRP A 151 -8.63 3.11 -4.65
CA TRP A 151 -7.90 4.13 -3.86
C TRP A 151 -8.78 4.93 -2.91
N ASP A 152 -10.02 5.21 -3.30
CA ASP A 152 -10.98 6.04 -2.57
C ASP A 152 -11.67 5.32 -1.40
N SER A 153 -11.55 3.99 -1.33
CA SER A 153 -12.20 3.18 -0.29
C SER A 153 -11.21 2.32 0.52
N VAL A 154 -9.90 2.60 0.45
CA VAL A 154 -8.90 1.79 1.16
C VAL A 154 -9.06 1.95 2.67
N ASN A 155 -9.25 0.82 3.37
CA ASN A 155 -9.19 0.76 4.83
C ASN A 155 -7.87 0.10 5.26
N PHE A 156 -6.81 0.91 5.37
CA PHE A 156 -5.50 0.41 5.77
C PHE A 156 -5.49 -0.29 7.12
N PRO A 157 -6.10 0.25 8.19
CA PRO A 157 -6.09 -0.42 9.48
C PRO A 157 -6.67 -1.85 9.44
N GLU A 158 -7.80 -2.04 8.75
CA GLU A 158 -8.40 -3.37 8.58
C GLU A 158 -7.53 -4.28 7.71
N ILE A 159 -6.98 -3.77 6.60
CA ILE A 159 -6.04 -4.53 5.76
C ILE A 159 -4.82 -5.00 6.58
N ILE A 160 -4.20 -4.11 7.35
CA ILE A 160 -3.03 -4.44 8.17
C ILE A 160 -3.40 -5.45 9.27
N LYS A 161 -4.57 -5.33 9.88
CA LYS A 161 -5.08 -6.29 10.86
C LYS A 161 -5.32 -7.67 10.23
N VAL A 162 -5.86 -7.76 9.02
CA VAL A 162 -6.01 -9.04 8.29
C VAL A 162 -4.65 -9.68 8.01
N LEU A 163 -3.65 -8.88 7.64
CA LEU A 163 -2.34 -9.38 7.22
C LEU A 163 -1.40 -9.74 8.39
N PHE A 164 -1.45 -8.96 9.48
CA PHE A 164 -0.51 -9.10 10.61
C PHE A 164 -1.18 -9.51 11.92
N GLY A 165 -2.51 -9.45 12.02
CA GLY A 165 -3.23 -9.54 13.29
C GLY A 165 -2.90 -8.40 14.25
N GLY A 166 -3.18 -8.59 15.54
CA GLY A 166 -2.86 -7.62 16.59
C GLY A 166 -3.94 -6.56 16.82
N LYS A 167 -3.72 -5.69 17.82
CA LYS A 167 -4.57 -4.53 18.10
C LYS A 167 -3.90 -3.28 17.56
N GLU A 168 -4.70 -2.32 17.11
CA GLU A 168 -4.21 -0.96 16.90
C GLU A 168 -3.74 -0.38 18.23
N LYS A 169 -2.68 0.42 18.20
CA LYS A 169 -2.39 1.30 19.33
C LYS A 169 -3.52 2.32 19.42
N THR A 170 -4.46 2.09 20.33
CA THR A 170 -5.35 3.14 20.80
C THR A 170 -4.47 4.24 21.37
N SER A 171 -4.55 5.45 20.81
CA SER A 171 -4.02 6.64 21.45
C SER A 171 -4.53 6.65 22.89
N SER A 172 -3.63 6.78 23.87
CA SER A 172 -4.00 6.86 25.28
C SER A 172 -4.71 8.16 25.67
N ASP A 173 -5.07 9.00 24.69
CA ASP A 173 -5.93 10.16 24.88
C ASP A 173 -7.35 9.81 24.44
N GLY A 174 -8.08 9.17 25.37
CA GLY A 174 -9.50 8.85 25.23
C GLY A 174 -10.36 10.11 25.19
N ARG A 175 -10.42 10.77 24.04
CA ARG A 175 -11.52 11.66 23.68
C ARG A 175 -12.12 11.16 22.37
N ASP A 176 -13.14 10.32 22.50
CA ASP A 176 -14.17 10.16 21.50
C ASP A 176 -14.74 11.56 21.19
N LEU A 177 -14.50 12.05 19.97
CA LEU A 177 -15.23 13.19 19.42
C LEU A 177 -16.56 12.68 18.86
N LEU A 178 -17.43 12.21 19.76
CA LEU A 178 -18.86 12.31 19.58
C LEU A 178 -19.30 13.43 20.52
N GLN A 179 -19.27 14.67 20.04
CA GLN A 179 -20.02 15.73 20.72
C GLN A 179 -21.49 15.33 20.66
N GLU A 180 -22.05 14.89 21.79
CA GLU A 180 -23.50 14.86 21.93
C GLU A 180 -24.03 16.26 21.61
N PRO A 181 -25.12 16.40 20.82
CA PRO A 181 -25.68 17.70 20.55
C PRO A 181 -26.03 18.38 21.88
N PRO A 182 -25.79 19.70 22.01
CA PRO A 182 -26.04 20.40 23.26
C PRO A 182 -27.50 20.22 23.70
N LYS A 183 -27.70 19.81 24.96
CA LYS A 183 -29.02 19.71 25.58
C LYS A 183 -29.70 21.09 25.51
N VAL A 184 -30.87 21.13 24.89
CA VAL A 184 -31.78 22.28 24.96
C VAL A 184 -32.21 22.43 26.41
N ILE A 185 -31.88 23.55 27.04
CA ILE A 185 -32.39 23.93 28.36
C ILE A 185 -33.74 24.60 28.10
N GLU A 186 -34.84 23.95 28.44
CA GLU A 186 -36.14 24.62 28.55
C GLU A 186 -36.09 25.57 29.74
N ILE A 187 -36.14 26.87 29.46
CA ILE A 187 -36.25 27.92 30.48
C ILE A 187 -37.71 27.95 30.91
N GLN A 188 -38.01 27.50 32.12
CA GLN A 188 -39.28 27.83 32.76
C GLN A 188 -39.21 29.28 33.24
N ILE A 189 -40.14 30.09 32.71
CA ILE A 189 -40.34 31.48 33.09
C ILE A 189 -41.31 31.46 34.28
N GLU A 190 -40.86 31.92 35.45
CA GLU A 190 -41.75 32.37 36.52
C GLU A 190 -42.01 33.88 36.39
#